data_AF-A0A2G9P9T3-F1
#
_entry.id   AF-A0A2G9P9T3-F1
#
_cell.length_a   1.000
_cell.length_b   1.000
_cell.length_c   1.000
_cell.angle_alpha   90.00
_cell.angle_beta   90.00
_cell.angle_gamma   90.00
#
_symmetry.space_group_name_H-M   'P 1'
#
loop_
_entity.id
_entity.type
_entity.pdbx_description
1 polymer ?
#
loop_
_entity_poly.entity_id
_entity_poly.type
_entity_poly.pdbx_seq_one_letter_code
_entity_poly.pdbx_strand_id
1 'polypeptide(L)'
;MEYSCQRMLEKDSEIGYLIRETQNNGTSLRKKINTLSFIYDAALTNTRHRRASVLTQVDNALIDLLYQIPRINEQAGDIVRVGWDYRGKLSKPETQDALLVIDAKDFPTGDEMLGEETLAAYLVQAHERGWDNFMVFNARGQKFIGTGFGMPKEKVSIDIFGDSGNYLGSGVQNTRVTVHGAAQDMAGQIMNGGLLVIHGDVGQTFMYSAKAGEAYVLGNAAGRPLINAVGSPRVVINGTCLDYLAESFMAGDPLNGGGFVILNGVKKTCEGLSELETPYPGGNLLSLASGGAIYVRDPHRKVSDDQLNGGILTNVTRKDWEIVYPYLKKNEDLFDITIDDLLSNKSFDQAYRKVVPVHNKVLE
;
A
#
# COMPACT_ATOMS: atom_id res chain seq x y z
N MET A 1 -3.67 25.23 1.66
CA MET A 1 -2.81 25.15 0.46
C MET A 1 -2.79 23.70 0.07
N GLU A 2 -3.45 23.33 -1.03
CA GLU A 2 -3.25 22.02 -1.63
C GLU A 2 -1.84 21.98 -2.19
N TYR A 3 -1.01 21.13 -1.60
CA TYR A 3 0.33 20.84 -2.10
C TYR A 3 0.15 19.87 -3.27
N SER A 4 0.80 20.11 -4.41
CA SER A 4 0.80 19.18 -5.55
C SER A 4 2.23 18.83 -5.94
N CYS A 5 2.45 17.59 -6.39
CA CYS A 5 3.75 17.10 -6.87
C CYS A 5 4.31 18.00 -8.00
N GLN A 6 3.41 18.59 -8.79
CA GLN A 6 3.75 19.49 -9.89
C GLN A 6 4.38 20.80 -9.41
N ARG A 7 3.89 21.40 -8.31
CA ARG A 7 4.54 22.55 -7.67
C ARG A 7 5.93 22.19 -7.12
N MET A 8 6.10 20.97 -6.60
CA MET A 8 7.39 20.48 -6.12
C MET A 8 8.45 20.35 -7.23
N LEU A 9 8.06 20.17 -8.50
CA LEU A 9 8.98 20.07 -9.64
C LEU A 9 9.51 21.41 -10.15
N GLU A 10 8.73 22.48 -10.02
CA GLU A 10 9.06 23.77 -10.65
C GLU A 10 10.19 24.49 -9.92
N LYS A 11 10.44 24.15 -8.64
CA LYS A 11 11.48 24.77 -7.83
C LYS A 11 12.04 23.80 -6.80
N ASP A 12 13.29 23.34 -6.96
CA ASP A 12 14.04 22.71 -5.87
C ASP A 12 14.09 23.62 -4.61
N SER A 13 13.98 24.95 -4.79
CA SER A 13 13.84 25.92 -3.71
C SER A 13 12.49 25.85 -2.97
N GLU A 14 11.44 25.27 -3.56
CA GLU A 14 10.14 25.06 -2.93
C GLU A 14 10.14 23.85 -1.99
N ILE A 15 10.80 22.73 -2.31
CA ILE A 15 10.90 21.62 -1.33
C ILE A 15 11.68 22.08 -0.09
N GLY A 16 12.81 22.75 -0.28
CA GLY A 16 13.54 23.36 0.82
C GLY A 16 12.74 24.46 1.53
N TYR A 17 11.84 25.17 0.85
CA TYR A 17 10.91 26.12 1.47
C TYR A 17 9.84 25.41 2.29
N LEU A 18 9.21 24.36 1.76
CA LEU A 18 8.18 23.57 2.43
C LEU A 18 8.73 22.89 3.68
N ILE A 19 9.91 22.27 3.57
CA ILE A 19 10.62 21.74 4.73
C ILE A 19 10.87 22.86 5.75
N ARG A 20 11.35 24.04 5.34
CA ARG A 20 11.52 25.19 6.24
C ARG A 20 10.21 25.71 6.82
N GLU A 21 9.10 25.65 6.10
CA GLU A 21 7.78 26.04 6.59
C GLU A 21 7.33 25.12 7.73
N THR A 22 7.67 23.82 7.67
CA THR A 22 7.44 22.89 8.78
C THR A 22 8.29 23.20 10.02
N GLN A 23 9.38 23.96 9.87
CA GLN A 23 10.21 24.41 11.00
C GLN A 23 9.61 25.63 11.72
N ASN A 24 8.55 26.25 11.20
CA ASN A 24 7.88 27.37 11.88
C ASN A 24 7.26 26.94 13.22
N ASN A 25 7.51 27.71 14.28
CA ASN A 25 7.07 27.40 15.65
C ASN A 25 5.55 27.50 15.86
N GLY A 26 4.82 28.22 14.99
CA GLY A 26 3.37 28.37 15.10
C GLY A 26 2.54 27.22 14.51
N THR A 27 3.17 26.26 13.84
CA THR A 27 2.48 25.12 13.20
C THR A 27 2.37 23.95 14.18
N SER A 28 1.20 23.33 14.31
CA SER A 28 1.03 22.15 15.18
C SER A 28 1.88 20.96 14.70
N LEU A 29 2.35 20.13 15.63
CA LEU A 29 3.16 18.95 15.32
C LEU A 29 2.47 18.01 14.32
N ARG A 30 1.17 17.73 14.49
CA ARG A 30 0.38 16.91 13.55
C ARG A 30 0.40 17.46 12.14
N LYS A 31 0.27 18.79 11.99
CA LYS A 31 0.31 19.43 10.67
C LYS A 31 1.71 19.32 10.04
N LYS A 32 2.78 19.47 10.84
CA LYS A 32 4.16 19.27 10.37
C LYS A 32 4.39 17.85 9.87
N ILE A 33 3.97 16.84 10.65
CA ILE A 33 4.05 15.42 10.28
C ILE A 33 3.31 15.19 8.96
N ASN A 34 2.02 15.57 8.88
CA ASN A 34 1.21 15.36 7.68
C ASN A 34 1.82 16.02 6.44
N THR A 35 2.36 17.23 6.56
CA THR A 35 3.03 17.92 5.45
C THR A 35 4.29 17.16 5.02
N LEU A 36 5.15 16.73 5.94
CA LEU A 36 6.36 15.97 5.58
C LEU A 36 6.02 14.60 5.00
N SER A 37 5.01 13.90 5.52
CA SER A 37 4.53 12.62 4.98
C SER A 37 4.04 12.78 3.54
N PHE A 38 3.24 13.83 3.25
CA PHE A 38 2.81 14.13 1.90
C PHE A 38 3.99 14.38 0.95
N ILE A 39 4.97 15.18 1.39
CA ILE A 39 6.17 15.48 0.58
C ILE A 39 7.01 14.22 0.38
N TYR A 40 7.08 13.34 1.39
CA TYR A 40 7.79 12.06 1.32
C TYR A 40 7.18 11.18 0.21
N ASP A 41 5.86 11.00 0.23
CA ASP A 41 5.15 10.20 -0.77
C ASP A 41 5.26 10.79 -2.17
N ALA A 42 5.13 12.12 -2.29
CA ALA A 42 5.34 12.81 -3.56
C ALA A 42 6.77 12.61 -4.08
N ALA A 43 7.78 12.66 -3.22
CA ALA A 43 9.17 12.44 -3.57
C ALA A 43 9.44 11.01 -4.09
N LEU A 44 8.68 10.00 -3.64
CA LEU A 44 8.77 8.63 -4.17
C LEU A 44 8.42 8.55 -5.65
N THR A 45 7.58 9.46 -6.16
CA THR A 45 7.15 9.49 -7.56
C THR A 45 8.01 10.41 -8.45
N ASN A 46 9.02 11.07 -7.91
CA ASN A 46 9.88 11.99 -8.69
C ASN A 46 10.84 11.20 -9.60
N THR A 47 10.86 11.50 -10.90
CA THR A 47 11.62 10.77 -11.92
C THR A 47 12.95 11.42 -12.32
N ARG A 48 13.28 12.62 -11.83
CA ARG A 48 14.57 13.26 -12.14
C ARG A 48 15.71 12.64 -11.33
N HIS A 49 16.95 12.74 -11.83
CA HIS A 49 18.18 12.21 -11.19
C HIS A 49 18.39 12.65 -9.72
N ARG A 50 17.60 13.61 -9.20
CA ARG A 50 17.61 14.07 -7.80
C ARG A 50 16.58 13.37 -6.89
N ARG A 51 15.80 12.38 -7.36
CA ARG A 51 14.82 11.64 -6.53
C ARG A 51 15.41 11.22 -5.19
N ALA A 52 16.55 10.53 -5.22
CA ALA A 52 17.21 10.06 -4.01
C ALA A 52 17.61 11.22 -3.09
N SER A 53 18.13 12.32 -3.63
CA SER A 53 18.52 13.50 -2.84
C SER A 53 17.33 14.20 -2.20
N VAL A 54 16.22 14.35 -2.91
CA VAL A 54 14.98 14.94 -2.38
C VAL A 54 14.40 14.04 -1.29
N LEU A 55 14.29 12.74 -1.55
CA LEU A 55 13.80 11.77 -0.58
C LEU A 55 14.66 11.79 0.69
N THR A 56 16.00 11.78 0.56
CA THR A 56 16.91 11.89 1.71
C THR A 56 16.71 13.19 2.50
N GLN A 57 16.51 14.33 1.84
CA GLN A 57 16.26 15.60 2.55
C GLN A 57 14.96 15.56 3.35
N VAL A 58 13.89 15.03 2.77
CA VAL A 58 12.57 14.95 3.41
C VAL A 58 12.57 13.90 4.52
N ASP A 59 13.20 12.75 4.28
CA ASP A 59 13.38 11.69 5.27
C ASP A 59 14.16 12.19 6.49
N ASN A 60 15.29 12.87 6.28
CA ASN A 60 16.05 13.50 7.37
C ASN A 60 15.20 14.55 8.12
N ALA A 61 14.46 15.40 7.42
CA ALA A 61 13.60 16.39 8.06
C ALA A 61 12.48 15.75 8.89
N LEU A 62 11.90 14.65 8.40
CA LEU A 62 10.89 13.87 9.14
C LEU A 62 11.51 13.22 10.38
N ILE A 63 12.65 12.55 10.22
CA ILE A 63 13.40 11.93 11.33
C ILE A 63 13.75 12.96 12.40
N ASP A 64 14.29 14.12 12.02
CA ASP A 64 14.64 15.20 12.94
C ASP A 64 13.41 15.75 13.68
N LEU A 65 12.26 15.85 13.02
CA LEU A 65 11.00 16.25 13.65
C LEU A 65 10.52 15.18 14.63
N LEU A 66 10.55 13.90 14.25
CA LEU A 66 10.07 12.81 15.09
C LEU A 66 10.96 12.62 16.33
N TYR A 67 12.28 12.84 16.22
CA TYR A 67 13.17 12.79 17.39
C TYR A 67 12.89 13.88 18.43
N GLN A 68 12.27 15.00 18.06
CA GLN A 68 11.86 16.06 18.98
C GLN A 68 10.61 15.68 19.81
N ILE A 69 9.89 14.62 19.43
CA ILE A 69 8.73 14.14 20.18
C ILE A 69 9.20 13.56 21.52
N PRO A 70 8.58 13.97 22.65
CA PRO A 70 8.90 13.43 23.97
C PRO A 70 8.82 11.90 24.00
N ARG A 71 9.74 11.24 24.70
CA ARG A 71 9.62 9.79 24.84
C ARG A 71 8.43 9.45 25.73
N ILE A 72 7.94 8.23 25.59
CA ILE A 72 6.89 7.69 26.44
C ILE A 72 7.26 7.83 27.93
N ASN A 73 6.34 8.40 28.71
CA ASN A 73 6.49 8.76 30.13
C ASN A 73 7.50 9.87 30.48
N GLU A 74 8.11 10.56 29.50
CA GLU A 74 8.89 11.77 29.80
C GLU A 74 7.98 12.99 30.06
N GLN A 75 6.90 13.11 29.29
CA GLN A 75 5.92 14.19 29.40
C GLN A 75 4.53 13.68 28.99
N ALA A 76 3.49 14.24 29.60
CA ALA A 76 2.11 13.99 29.19
C ALA A 76 1.83 14.55 27.79
N GLY A 77 1.06 13.80 26.99
CA GLY A 77 0.65 14.23 25.66
C GLY A 77 0.08 13.12 24.77
N ASP A 78 -0.68 13.55 23.76
CA ASP A 78 -1.33 12.67 22.77
C ASP A 78 -0.39 12.16 21.67
N ILE A 79 0.88 12.56 21.67
CA ILE A 79 1.88 12.07 20.72
C ILE A 79 3.16 11.82 21.50
N VAL A 80 3.56 10.56 21.58
CA VAL A 80 4.75 10.15 22.31
C VAL A 80 5.60 9.24 21.42
N ARG A 81 6.91 9.25 21.68
CA ARG A 81 7.86 8.43 20.94
C ARG A 81 8.41 7.29 21.80
N VAL A 82 8.71 6.17 21.17
CA VAL A 82 9.47 5.09 21.78
C VAL A 82 10.49 4.53 20.79
N GLY A 83 11.64 4.11 21.30
CA GLY A 83 12.67 3.40 20.54
C GLY A 83 13.15 2.19 21.33
N TRP A 84 14.11 1.46 20.79
CA TRP A 84 14.58 0.19 21.35
C TRP A 84 14.90 0.24 22.84
N ASP A 85 15.69 1.22 23.28
CA ASP A 85 16.14 1.34 24.68
C ASP A 85 15.01 1.68 25.67
N TYR A 86 13.89 2.23 25.17
CA TYR A 86 12.73 2.64 25.97
C TYR A 86 11.53 1.71 25.82
N ARG A 87 11.62 0.65 25.00
CA ARG A 87 10.49 -0.25 24.70
C ARG A 87 9.84 -0.85 25.96
N GLY A 88 10.64 -1.17 26.98
CA GLY A 88 10.17 -1.72 28.26
C GLY A 88 9.36 -0.73 29.13
N LYS A 89 9.22 0.54 28.70
CA LYS A 89 8.45 1.58 29.39
C LYS A 89 7.04 1.77 28.80
N LEU A 90 6.59 0.88 27.93
CA LEU A 90 5.28 0.98 27.29
C LEU A 90 4.13 1.13 28.30
N SER A 91 3.50 2.31 28.30
CA SER A 91 2.33 2.66 29.11
C SER A 91 1.07 2.72 28.25
N LYS A 92 -0.10 2.89 28.87
CA LYS A 92 -1.37 3.11 28.16
C LYS A 92 -1.41 4.52 27.54
N PRO A 93 -2.16 4.75 26.46
CA PRO A 93 -2.33 6.09 25.93
C PRO A 93 -3.14 6.98 26.88
N GLU A 94 -2.95 8.30 26.77
CA GLU A 94 -3.72 9.28 27.53
C GLU A 94 -5.13 9.49 26.96
N THR A 95 -5.24 9.42 25.64
CA THR A 95 -6.49 9.57 24.90
C THR A 95 -6.64 8.47 23.86
N GLN A 96 -7.86 8.23 23.39
CA GLN A 96 -8.15 7.20 22.38
C GLN A 96 -7.45 7.49 21.04
N ASP A 97 -7.27 8.76 20.68
CA ASP A 97 -6.64 9.21 19.42
C ASP A 97 -5.14 9.50 19.58
N ALA A 98 -4.53 9.04 20.67
CA ALA A 98 -3.10 9.21 20.92
C ALA A 98 -2.27 8.42 19.88
N LEU A 99 -1.17 9.02 19.43
CA LEU A 99 -0.26 8.47 18.43
C LEU A 99 1.02 7.96 19.11
N LEU A 100 1.31 6.67 18.93
CA LEU A 100 2.58 6.08 19.32
C LEU A 100 3.56 6.13 18.13
N VAL A 101 4.58 6.96 18.24
CA VAL A 101 5.67 7.05 17.26
C VAL A 101 6.78 6.08 17.64
N ILE A 102 7.14 5.16 16.76
CA ILE A 102 8.10 4.08 17.04
C ILE A 102 9.30 4.22 16.12
N ASP A 103 10.48 4.38 16.72
CA ASP A 103 11.76 4.31 16.02
C ASP A 103 12.16 2.85 15.80
N ALA A 104 12.05 2.37 14.57
CA ALA A 104 12.35 0.99 14.20
C ALA A 104 13.85 0.70 14.04
N LYS A 105 14.72 1.73 14.08
CA LYS A 105 16.13 1.63 13.69
C LYS A 105 16.88 0.45 14.31
N ASP A 106 16.68 0.23 15.61
CA ASP A 106 17.40 -0.77 16.40
C ASP A 106 16.52 -2.00 16.72
N PHE A 107 15.32 -2.11 16.14
CA PHE A 107 14.51 -3.33 16.21
C PHE A 107 15.04 -4.38 15.21
N PRO A 108 15.13 -5.67 15.59
CA PRO A 108 15.55 -6.74 14.71
C PRO A 108 14.69 -6.84 13.44
N THR A 109 15.33 -7.15 12.31
CA THR A 109 14.62 -7.32 11.02
C THR A 109 13.88 -8.65 10.91
N GLY A 110 14.15 -9.62 11.79
CA GLY A 110 13.45 -10.90 11.89
C GLY A 110 14.20 -12.12 11.34
N ASP A 111 15.46 -11.96 10.89
CA ASP A 111 16.35 -13.11 10.61
C ASP A 111 17.04 -13.64 11.89
N GLU A 112 17.22 -12.77 12.89
CA GLU A 112 17.98 -13.08 14.10
C GLU A 112 17.09 -13.37 15.33
N MET A 113 15.80 -13.02 15.27
CA MET A 113 14.86 -13.20 16.38
C MET A 113 13.42 -13.39 15.88
N LEU A 114 12.84 -14.56 16.13
CA LEU A 114 11.40 -14.78 16.15
C LEU A 114 10.97 -14.77 17.62
N GLY A 115 10.13 -13.82 18.04
CA GLY A 115 9.70 -13.72 19.43
C GLY A 115 9.17 -12.34 19.84
N GLU A 116 9.01 -12.16 21.15
CA GLU A 116 8.41 -10.97 21.77
C GLU A 116 9.22 -9.67 21.59
N GLU A 117 10.48 -9.78 21.16
CA GLU A 117 11.39 -8.64 20.94
C GLU A 117 11.38 -8.09 19.51
N THR A 118 10.44 -8.53 18.67
CA THR A 118 10.25 -7.99 17.31
C THR A 118 9.41 -6.71 17.33
N LEU A 119 9.57 -5.86 16.31
CA LEU A 119 8.72 -4.68 16.13
C LEU A 119 7.23 -5.06 16.00
N ALA A 120 6.93 -6.15 15.30
CA ALA A 120 5.58 -6.68 15.16
C ALA A 120 4.96 -7.05 16.51
N ALA A 121 5.69 -7.81 17.34
CA ALA A 121 5.22 -8.18 18.67
C ALA A 121 5.03 -6.95 19.57
N TYR A 122 5.92 -5.95 19.46
CA TYR A 122 5.81 -4.71 20.20
C TYR A 122 4.53 -3.91 19.86
N LEU A 123 4.19 -3.84 18.58
CA LEU A 123 2.95 -3.19 18.11
C LEU A 123 1.71 -3.89 18.67
N VAL A 124 1.68 -5.21 18.68
CA VAL A 124 0.58 -6.00 19.29
C VAL A 124 0.47 -5.71 20.79
N GLN A 125 1.59 -5.74 21.52
CA GLN A 125 1.62 -5.42 22.95
C GLN A 125 1.15 -3.99 23.27
N ALA A 126 1.40 -3.04 22.36
CA ALA A 126 0.91 -1.67 22.48
C ALA A 126 -0.61 -1.60 22.24
N HIS A 127 -1.12 -2.32 21.24
CA HIS A 127 -2.56 -2.42 21.01
C HIS A 127 -3.30 -3.06 22.18
N GLU A 128 -2.76 -4.12 22.78
CA GLU A 128 -3.32 -4.73 23.99
C GLU A 128 -3.38 -3.75 25.19
N ARG A 129 -2.57 -2.69 25.16
CA ARG A 129 -2.57 -1.60 26.16
C ARG A 129 -3.45 -0.40 25.76
N GLY A 130 -4.13 -0.47 24.62
CA GLY A 130 -5.09 0.52 24.14
C GLY A 130 -4.57 1.47 23.05
N TRP A 131 -3.36 1.28 22.54
CA TRP A 131 -2.87 2.09 21.41
C TRP A 131 -3.44 1.59 20.08
N ASP A 132 -4.08 2.47 19.31
CA ASP A 132 -4.66 2.11 18.00
C ASP A 132 -4.07 2.90 16.83
N ASN A 133 -3.28 3.94 17.10
CA ASN A 133 -2.65 4.77 16.09
C ASN A 133 -1.13 4.70 16.23
N PHE A 134 -0.46 4.20 15.18
CA PHE A 134 0.96 3.95 15.15
C PHE A 134 1.63 4.67 13.98
N MET A 135 2.80 5.24 14.23
CA MET A 135 3.70 5.73 13.20
C MET A 135 5.07 5.11 13.40
N VAL A 136 5.53 4.31 12.45
CA VAL A 136 6.84 3.66 12.47
C VAL A 136 7.77 4.43 11.53
N PHE A 137 8.95 4.82 12.00
CA PHE A 137 9.98 5.44 11.15
C PHE A 137 11.31 4.70 11.28
N ASN A 138 12.25 4.96 10.37
CA ASN A 138 13.47 4.15 10.19
C ASN A 138 13.16 2.66 9.90
N ALA A 139 12.05 2.36 9.21
CA ALA A 139 11.77 1.00 8.79
C ALA A 139 12.76 0.56 7.70
N ARG A 140 13.38 -0.62 7.89
CA ARG A 140 14.47 -1.14 7.07
C ARG A 140 14.31 -2.64 6.82
N GLY A 141 13.08 -3.08 6.57
CA GLY A 141 12.78 -4.48 6.31
C GLY A 141 12.43 -5.30 7.55
N GLN A 142 11.98 -4.68 8.65
CA GLN A 142 11.41 -5.43 9.76
C GLN A 142 10.18 -6.24 9.28
N LYS A 143 10.22 -7.54 9.51
CA LYS A 143 9.18 -8.49 9.08
C LYS A 143 7.94 -8.43 9.96
N PHE A 144 6.83 -8.94 9.42
CA PHE A 144 5.55 -9.15 10.14
C PHE A 144 4.86 -7.91 10.71
N ILE A 145 5.29 -6.69 10.39
CA ILE A 145 4.60 -5.47 10.83
C ILE A 145 3.12 -5.55 10.43
N GLY A 146 2.19 -5.22 11.33
CA GLY A 146 0.75 -5.31 11.06
C GLY A 146 0.15 -6.71 11.20
N THR A 147 0.92 -7.70 11.63
CA THR A 147 0.45 -9.07 11.91
C THR A 147 0.09 -9.22 13.40
N GLY A 148 -0.84 -10.12 13.73
CA GLY A 148 -1.08 -10.56 15.11
C GLY A 148 -2.08 -9.73 15.92
N PHE A 149 -2.73 -8.73 15.32
CA PHE A 149 -3.76 -7.91 15.97
C PHE A 149 -5.10 -8.65 16.19
N GLY A 150 -5.25 -9.88 15.69
CA GLY A 150 -6.48 -10.65 15.79
C GLY A 150 -7.65 -10.02 15.01
N MET A 151 -8.81 -9.90 15.66
CA MET A 151 -9.95 -9.12 15.16
C MET A 151 -10.16 -7.90 16.07
N PRO A 152 -9.39 -6.81 15.86
CA PRO A 152 -9.50 -5.64 16.71
C PRO A 152 -10.91 -5.03 16.58
N LYS A 153 -11.49 -4.66 17.73
CA LYS A 153 -12.83 -4.05 17.78
C LYS A 153 -12.80 -2.64 17.19
N GLU A 154 -11.80 -1.88 17.60
CA GLU A 154 -11.50 -0.56 17.05
C GLU A 154 -10.61 -0.68 15.82
N LYS A 155 -10.66 0.32 14.96
CA LYS A 155 -9.82 0.36 13.77
C LYS A 155 -8.38 0.72 14.16
N VAL A 156 -7.45 -0.18 13.89
CA VAL A 156 -6.01 0.08 14.07
C VAL A 156 -5.45 0.76 12.81
N SER A 157 -4.59 1.77 12.98
CA SER A 157 -3.86 2.43 11.89
C SER A 157 -2.36 2.37 12.13
N ILE A 158 -1.61 1.93 11.11
CA ILE A 158 -0.15 1.84 11.14
C ILE A 158 0.41 2.52 9.89
N ASP A 159 1.12 3.63 10.07
CA ASP A 159 1.83 4.32 9.00
C ASP A 159 3.34 4.04 9.13
N ILE A 160 3.97 3.53 8.07
CA ILE A 160 5.35 3.01 8.08
C ILE A 160 6.19 3.81 7.09
N PHE A 161 7.18 4.54 7.60
CA PHE A 161 8.14 5.31 6.80
C PHE A 161 9.42 4.52 6.57
N GLY A 162 9.67 4.21 5.30
CA GLY A 162 10.71 3.28 4.84
C GLY A 162 10.12 1.98 4.30
N ASP A 163 10.99 1.01 4.05
CA ASP A 163 10.59 -0.26 3.45
C ASP A 163 10.22 -1.30 4.52
N SER A 164 9.14 -2.05 4.30
CA SER A 164 8.74 -3.15 5.19
C SER A 164 9.33 -4.48 4.77
N GLY A 165 9.58 -5.36 5.75
CA GLY A 165 10.03 -6.72 5.49
C GLY A 165 8.92 -7.65 5.00
N ASN A 166 9.27 -8.93 4.86
CA ASN A 166 8.33 -9.99 4.49
C ASN A 166 7.13 -10.08 5.46
N TYR A 167 6.01 -10.56 4.95
CA TYR A 167 4.78 -10.82 5.72
C TYR A 167 4.14 -9.58 6.35
N LEU A 168 4.38 -8.39 5.80
CA LEU A 168 3.65 -7.18 6.16
C LEU A 168 2.14 -7.44 6.12
N GLY A 169 1.43 -7.14 7.20
CA GLY A 169 -0.03 -7.25 7.27
C GLY A 169 -0.55 -8.66 7.08
N SER A 170 0.24 -9.71 7.38
CA SER A 170 -0.26 -11.08 7.28
C SER A 170 -1.41 -11.32 8.26
N GLY A 171 -2.48 -11.94 7.77
CA GLY A 171 -3.67 -12.29 8.56
C GLY A 171 -4.46 -11.09 9.08
N VAL A 172 -4.18 -9.89 8.57
CA VAL A 172 -4.77 -8.66 9.07
C VAL A 172 -6.29 -8.61 8.87
N GLN A 173 -6.98 -8.03 9.84
CA GLN A 173 -8.43 -7.79 9.85
C GLN A 173 -8.71 -6.47 10.56
N ASN A 174 -9.61 -5.64 10.03
CA ASN A 174 -9.99 -4.33 10.59
C ASN A 174 -8.83 -3.36 10.91
N THR A 175 -7.65 -3.56 10.30
CA THR A 175 -6.49 -2.67 10.43
C THR A 175 -6.19 -2.01 9.09
N ARG A 176 -5.79 -0.74 9.13
CA ARG A 176 -5.17 -0.01 8.01
C ARG A 176 -3.66 -0.02 8.19
N VAL A 177 -2.94 -0.48 7.17
CA VAL A 177 -1.48 -0.40 7.10
C VAL A 177 -1.09 0.39 5.86
N THR A 178 -0.39 1.51 6.06
CA THR A 178 0.18 2.34 5.00
C THR A 178 1.70 2.21 5.02
N VAL A 179 2.31 1.87 3.89
CA VAL A 179 3.77 1.88 3.72
C VAL A 179 4.15 3.01 2.80
N HIS A 180 4.83 4.01 3.36
CA HIS A 180 5.49 5.10 2.65
C HIS A 180 6.86 4.59 2.14
N GLY A 181 6.82 3.66 1.20
CA GLY A 181 7.97 2.87 0.75
C GLY A 181 7.53 1.58 0.05
N ALA A 182 8.46 0.66 -0.17
CA ALA A 182 8.19 -0.65 -0.73
C ALA A 182 7.90 -1.70 0.35
N ALA A 183 7.24 -2.80 -0.04
CA ALA A 183 7.05 -3.96 0.81
C ALA A 183 7.66 -5.21 0.16
N GLN A 184 8.35 -6.02 0.96
CA GLN A 184 8.95 -7.27 0.47
C GLN A 184 7.89 -8.38 0.28
N ASP A 185 8.33 -9.63 0.24
CA ASP A 185 7.52 -10.78 -0.16
C ASP A 185 6.38 -11.06 0.84
N MET A 186 5.32 -11.70 0.35
CA MET A 186 4.19 -12.15 1.18
C MET A 186 3.43 -11.02 1.90
N ALA A 187 3.56 -9.76 1.47
CA ALA A 187 2.72 -8.69 2.00
C ALA A 187 1.22 -8.99 1.79
N GLY A 188 0.39 -8.85 2.81
CA GLY A 188 -1.04 -9.17 2.78
C GLY A 188 -1.37 -10.68 2.77
N GLN A 189 -0.41 -11.55 3.06
CA GLN A 189 -0.65 -13.00 3.14
C GLN A 189 -1.86 -13.31 4.04
N ILE A 190 -2.75 -14.20 3.61
CA ILE A 190 -3.95 -14.65 4.35
C ILE A 190 -4.83 -13.52 4.92
N MET A 191 -4.74 -12.30 4.36
CA MET A 191 -5.56 -11.15 4.75
C MET A 191 -7.04 -11.48 4.65
N ASN A 192 -7.83 -11.08 5.66
CA ASN A 192 -9.26 -11.39 5.75
C ASN A 192 -10.09 -10.14 6.06
N GLY A 193 -9.69 -9.00 5.50
CA GLY A 193 -10.29 -7.70 5.73
C GLY A 193 -9.23 -6.62 5.98
N GLY A 194 -9.66 -5.39 6.25
CA GLY A 194 -8.74 -4.26 6.45
C GLY A 194 -8.29 -3.61 5.13
N LEU A 195 -7.30 -2.73 5.23
CA LEU A 195 -6.78 -1.91 4.14
C LEU A 195 -5.26 -1.90 4.14
N LEU A 196 -4.65 -2.28 3.02
CA LEU A 196 -3.22 -2.20 2.79
C LEU A 196 -2.93 -1.16 1.69
N VAL A 197 -2.09 -0.17 1.97
CA VAL A 197 -1.71 0.88 1.02
C VAL A 197 -0.19 0.93 0.91
N ILE A 198 0.35 0.79 -0.30
CA ILE A 198 1.80 0.75 -0.55
C ILE A 198 2.16 1.83 -1.56
N HIS A 199 2.99 2.80 -1.15
CA HIS A 199 3.47 3.88 -2.02
C HIS A 199 4.66 3.47 -2.92
N GLY A 200 5.22 2.28 -2.73
CA GLY A 200 6.27 1.70 -3.56
C GLY A 200 5.83 0.44 -4.31
N ASP A 201 6.78 -0.44 -4.57
CA ASP A 201 6.57 -1.76 -5.17
C ASP A 201 6.29 -2.82 -4.08
N VAL A 202 5.69 -3.95 -4.47
CA VAL A 202 5.49 -5.13 -3.61
C VAL A 202 6.23 -6.36 -4.15
N GLY A 203 6.75 -7.17 -3.22
CA GLY A 203 7.51 -8.39 -3.52
C GLY A 203 6.68 -9.56 -4.05
N GLN A 204 7.30 -10.73 -4.07
CA GLN A 204 6.72 -11.98 -4.56
C GLN A 204 5.52 -12.40 -3.70
N THR A 205 4.56 -13.09 -4.31
CA THR A 205 3.43 -13.72 -3.61
C THR A 205 2.60 -12.72 -2.77
N PHE A 206 2.51 -11.48 -3.23
CA PHE A 206 1.64 -10.46 -2.66
C PHE A 206 0.21 -10.98 -2.51
N MET A 207 -0.40 -10.81 -1.33
CA MET A 207 -1.75 -11.26 -0.98
C MET A 207 -1.98 -12.76 -1.20
N TYR A 208 -0.94 -13.58 -1.00
CA TYR A 208 -1.04 -15.04 -1.02
C TYR A 208 -2.16 -15.54 -0.11
N SER A 209 -3.09 -16.32 -0.65
CA SER A 209 -4.22 -16.90 0.09
C SER A 209 -5.10 -15.88 0.83
N ALA A 210 -5.12 -14.61 0.38
CA ALA A 210 -6.04 -13.61 0.91
C ALA A 210 -7.50 -14.05 0.68
N LYS A 211 -8.37 -13.73 1.64
CA LYS A 211 -9.79 -14.11 1.67
C LYS A 211 -10.72 -12.91 1.47
N ALA A 212 -10.29 -11.74 1.89
CA ALA A 212 -11.03 -10.48 1.82
C ALA A 212 -10.06 -9.31 2.06
N GLY A 213 -10.58 -8.08 1.99
CA GLY A 213 -9.83 -6.85 2.27
C GLY A 213 -9.43 -6.11 1.01
N GLU A 214 -8.94 -4.89 1.21
CA GLU A 214 -8.56 -3.98 0.14
C GLU A 214 -7.05 -3.75 0.12
N ALA A 215 -6.45 -3.73 -1.08
CA ALA A 215 -5.03 -3.46 -1.27
C ALA A 215 -4.80 -2.48 -2.42
N TYR A 216 -3.97 -1.47 -2.21
CA TYR A 216 -3.64 -0.43 -3.20
C TYR A 216 -2.13 -0.31 -3.31
N VAL A 217 -1.59 -0.52 -4.50
CA VAL A 217 -0.15 -0.45 -4.78
C VAL A 217 0.10 0.64 -5.81
N LEU A 218 0.91 1.64 -5.45
CA LEU A 218 1.30 2.72 -6.37
C LEU A 218 2.28 2.23 -7.44
N GLY A 219 3.21 1.37 -7.06
CA GLY A 219 4.18 0.77 -7.95
C GLY A 219 3.72 -0.55 -8.58
N ASN A 220 4.68 -1.44 -8.77
CA ASN A 220 4.53 -2.75 -9.38
C ASN A 220 4.42 -3.84 -8.31
N ALA A 221 3.89 -4.99 -8.69
CA ALA A 221 4.05 -6.24 -7.95
C ALA A 221 5.06 -7.16 -8.63
N ALA A 222 5.74 -8.00 -7.87
CA ALA A 222 6.62 -9.01 -8.45
C ALA A 222 5.81 -10.22 -8.99
N GLY A 223 6.35 -11.44 -8.86
CA GLY A 223 5.70 -12.66 -9.35
C GLY A 223 4.62 -13.19 -8.42
N ARG A 224 3.63 -13.86 -9.03
CA ARG A 224 2.52 -14.57 -8.38
C ARG A 224 1.65 -13.72 -7.43
N PRO A 225 1.30 -12.46 -7.72
CA PRO A 225 0.34 -11.75 -6.87
C PRO A 225 -1.00 -12.51 -6.85
N LEU A 226 -1.64 -12.56 -5.69
CA LEU A 226 -2.97 -13.15 -5.44
C LEU A 226 -3.03 -14.66 -5.65
N ILE A 227 -1.88 -15.35 -5.63
CA ILE A 227 -1.89 -16.81 -5.72
C ILE A 227 -2.69 -17.43 -4.57
N ASN A 228 -3.57 -18.38 -4.92
CA ASN A 228 -4.48 -19.09 -4.01
C ASN A 228 -5.46 -18.19 -3.26
N ALA A 229 -5.60 -16.91 -3.64
CA ALA A 229 -6.59 -16.04 -3.00
C ALA A 229 -8.02 -16.50 -3.32
N VAL A 230 -8.92 -16.29 -2.37
CA VAL A 230 -10.32 -16.78 -2.38
C VAL A 230 -11.26 -15.68 -1.90
N GLY A 231 -12.57 -15.88 -2.02
CA GLY A 231 -13.55 -14.96 -1.42
C GLY A 231 -13.61 -13.60 -2.11
N SER A 232 -13.35 -12.51 -1.38
CA SER A 232 -13.66 -11.13 -1.81
C SER A 232 -12.50 -10.12 -1.75
N PRO A 233 -11.23 -10.46 -2.06
CA PRO A 233 -10.17 -9.45 -2.13
C PRO A 233 -10.46 -8.41 -3.21
N ARG A 234 -10.04 -7.18 -2.97
CA ARG A 234 -10.20 -6.01 -3.86
C ARG A 234 -8.86 -5.32 -4.01
N VAL A 235 -8.23 -5.48 -5.17
CA VAL A 235 -6.82 -5.07 -5.32
C VAL A 235 -6.67 -4.11 -6.48
N VAL A 236 -5.96 -2.99 -6.27
CA VAL A 236 -5.53 -2.08 -7.33
C VAL A 236 -4.00 -2.07 -7.38
N ILE A 237 -3.45 -2.41 -8.55
CA ILE A 237 -2.02 -2.31 -8.86
C ILE A 237 -1.88 -1.25 -9.94
N ASN A 238 -1.28 -0.11 -9.62
CA ASN A 238 -1.18 0.99 -10.57
C ASN A 238 -0.09 0.74 -11.62
N GLY A 239 1.06 0.22 -11.21
CA GLY A 239 2.10 -0.25 -12.11
C GLY A 239 1.70 -1.53 -12.83
N THR A 240 2.63 -2.48 -12.88
CA THR A 240 2.41 -3.77 -13.52
C THR A 240 2.75 -4.93 -12.58
N CYS A 241 2.75 -6.16 -13.08
CA CYS A 241 3.27 -7.32 -12.36
C CYS A 241 4.00 -8.32 -13.28
N LEU A 242 4.77 -9.22 -12.67
CA LEU A 242 5.42 -10.32 -13.38
C LEU A 242 4.45 -11.50 -13.59
N ASP A 243 4.96 -12.70 -13.78
CA ASP A 243 4.15 -13.87 -14.12
C ASP A 243 3.13 -14.28 -13.04
N TYR A 244 2.09 -14.98 -13.46
CA TYR A 244 1.13 -15.70 -12.60
C TYR A 244 0.25 -14.80 -11.71
N LEU A 245 -0.14 -13.62 -12.19
CA LEU A 245 -1.16 -12.84 -11.50
C LEU A 245 -2.47 -13.64 -11.42
N ALA A 246 -2.95 -13.79 -10.18
CA ALA A 246 -4.16 -14.52 -9.82
C ALA A 246 -4.13 -16.01 -10.23
N GLU A 247 -2.98 -16.66 -10.08
CA GLU A 247 -2.86 -18.12 -10.15
C GLU A 247 -3.71 -18.80 -9.06
N SER A 248 -4.47 -19.84 -9.41
CA SER A 248 -5.38 -20.57 -8.52
C SER A 248 -6.34 -19.64 -7.78
N PHE A 249 -6.80 -18.59 -8.44
CA PHE A 249 -7.73 -17.63 -7.87
C PHE A 249 -9.14 -18.24 -7.82
N MET A 250 -9.68 -18.39 -6.61
CA MET A 250 -10.96 -19.06 -6.35
C MET A 250 -11.93 -18.07 -5.70
N ALA A 251 -12.04 -16.90 -6.31
CA ALA A 251 -12.71 -15.76 -5.71
C ALA A 251 -14.16 -15.56 -6.18
N GLY A 252 -14.79 -16.54 -6.83
CA GLY A 252 -16.20 -16.44 -7.28
C GLY A 252 -16.46 -15.31 -8.29
N ASP A 253 -17.71 -15.03 -8.63
CA ASP A 253 -18.03 -13.97 -9.61
C ASP A 253 -17.95 -12.58 -8.97
N PRO A 254 -17.13 -11.64 -9.50
CA PRO A 254 -17.07 -10.26 -9.03
C PRO A 254 -18.42 -9.55 -8.92
N LEU A 255 -19.35 -9.82 -9.85
CA LEU A 255 -20.67 -9.20 -9.86
C LEU A 255 -21.59 -9.73 -8.76
N ASN A 256 -21.21 -10.84 -8.12
CA ASN A 256 -21.90 -11.49 -7.02
C ASN A 256 -21.05 -11.51 -5.73
N GLY A 257 -20.20 -10.49 -5.55
CA GLY A 257 -19.39 -10.29 -4.35
C GLY A 257 -18.00 -10.93 -4.38
N GLY A 258 -17.67 -11.67 -5.45
CA GLY A 258 -16.38 -12.31 -5.64
C GLY A 258 -15.20 -11.34 -5.80
N GLY A 259 -13.98 -11.84 -5.64
CA GLY A 259 -12.72 -11.09 -5.68
C GLY A 259 -12.29 -10.62 -7.07
N PHE A 260 -11.57 -9.50 -7.13
CA PHE A 260 -11.00 -9.03 -8.40
C PHE A 260 -9.74 -8.18 -8.20
N VAL A 261 -9.00 -8.03 -9.29
CA VAL A 261 -7.81 -7.18 -9.38
C VAL A 261 -8.02 -6.14 -10.47
N ILE A 262 -7.60 -4.89 -10.23
CA ILE A 262 -7.48 -3.82 -11.23
C ILE A 262 -5.99 -3.63 -11.49
N LEU A 263 -5.56 -3.76 -12.74
CA LEU A 263 -4.17 -3.60 -13.18
C LEU A 263 -4.09 -2.44 -14.16
N ASN A 264 -3.49 -1.32 -13.75
CA ASN A 264 -3.52 -0.09 -14.56
C ASN A 264 -2.36 0.03 -15.56
N GLY A 265 -1.19 -0.56 -15.30
CA GLY A 265 -0.07 -0.48 -16.25
C GLY A 265 0.44 0.94 -16.47
N VAL A 266 0.46 1.77 -15.42
CA VAL A 266 0.86 3.18 -15.46
C VAL A 266 1.89 3.48 -14.39
N LYS A 267 2.65 4.55 -14.59
CA LYS A 267 3.57 5.10 -13.59
C LYS A 267 3.14 6.52 -13.27
N LYS A 268 2.82 6.78 -12.00
CA LYS A 268 2.61 8.14 -11.50
C LYS A 268 3.97 8.83 -11.38
N THR A 269 4.04 10.04 -11.92
CA THR A 269 5.16 10.94 -11.78
C THR A 269 4.65 12.29 -11.32
N CYS A 270 5.55 13.17 -10.85
CA CYS A 270 5.13 14.54 -10.57
C CYS A 270 4.71 15.34 -11.82
N GLU A 271 5.07 14.88 -13.04
CA GLU A 271 4.68 15.52 -14.31
C GLU A 271 3.29 15.05 -14.78
N GLY A 272 2.73 14.04 -14.13
CA GLY A 272 1.47 13.41 -14.47
C GLY A 272 1.58 11.88 -14.53
N LEU A 273 0.59 11.27 -15.18
CA LEU A 273 0.52 9.82 -15.36
C LEU A 273 1.16 9.41 -16.70
N SER A 274 2.08 8.44 -16.68
CA SER A 274 2.69 7.89 -17.90
C SER A 274 2.32 6.42 -18.10
N GLU A 275 1.92 6.04 -19.31
CA GLU A 275 1.66 4.64 -19.66
C GLU A 275 2.96 3.82 -19.71
N LEU A 276 2.90 2.57 -19.23
CA LEU A 276 3.97 1.60 -19.46
C LEU A 276 3.93 1.09 -20.90
N GLU A 277 5.07 0.59 -21.40
CA GLU A 277 5.18 0.03 -22.75
C GLU A 277 4.17 -1.10 -22.99
N THR A 278 4.03 -1.98 -21.99
CA THR A 278 2.97 -2.98 -21.93
C THR A 278 2.27 -2.88 -20.57
N PRO A 279 0.94 -2.97 -20.52
CA PRO A 279 0.24 -2.96 -19.23
C PRO A 279 0.55 -4.23 -18.40
N TYR A 280 0.91 -5.33 -19.07
CA TYR A 280 1.32 -6.58 -18.44
C TYR A 280 2.46 -7.23 -19.23
N PRO A 281 3.69 -7.31 -18.69
CA PRO A 281 4.82 -7.98 -19.34
C PRO A 281 4.93 -9.47 -19.01
N GLY A 282 4.21 -9.97 -18.00
CA GLY A 282 4.27 -11.37 -17.60
C GLY A 282 3.42 -12.29 -18.49
N GLY A 283 3.35 -13.56 -18.08
CA GLY A 283 2.43 -14.55 -18.63
C GLY A 283 1.67 -15.33 -17.55
N ASN A 284 0.80 -16.23 -18.00
CA ASN A 284 -0.02 -17.12 -17.17
C ASN A 284 -1.07 -16.42 -16.29
N LEU A 285 -1.73 -15.36 -16.79
CA LEU A 285 -2.88 -14.77 -16.11
C LEU A 285 -3.96 -15.82 -15.86
N LEU A 286 -4.43 -15.89 -14.60
CA LEU A 286 -5.50 -16.78 -14.15
C LEU A 286 -5.23 -18.28 -14.32
N SER A 287 -3.96 -18.70 -14.33
CA SER A 287 -3.58 -20.12 -14.32
C SER A 287 -4.30 -20.86 -13.20
N LEU A 288 -5.04 -21.92 -13.53
CA LEU A 288 -5.79 -22.75 -12.56
C LEU A 288 -6.87 -21.99 -11.76
N ALA A 289 -7.24 -20.77 -12.15
CA ALA A 289 -8.29 -20.03 -11.47
C ALA A 289 -9.67 -20.65 -11.75
N SER A 290 -10.55 -20.63 -10.74
CA SER A 290 -11.95 -21.06 -10.85
C SER A 290 -12.94 -19.91 -10.64
N GLY A 291 -12.46 -18.75 -10.21
CA GLY A 291 -13.27 -17.54 -10.07
C GLY A 291 -12.44 -16.26 -10.02
N GLY A 292 -13.14 -15.15 -9.92
CA GLY A 292 -12.62 -13.79 -9.90
C GLY A 292 -12.49 -13.17 -11.29
N ALA A 293 -11.96 -11.95 -11.34
CA ALA A 293 -11.59 -11.30 -12.59
C ALA A 293 -10.39 -10.38 -12.43
N ILE A 294 -9.75 -10.07 -13.56
CA ILE A 294 -8.76 -9.01 -13.67
C ILE A 294 -9.31 -7.95 -14.63
N TYR A 295 -9.43 -6.72 -14.16
CA TYR A 295 -9.72 -5.56 -14.99
C TYR A 295 -8.40 -4.90 -15.37
N VAL A 296 -7.94 -5.17 -16.59
CA VAL A 296 -6.68 -4.62 -17.10
C VAL A 296 -6.98 -3.34 -17.87
N ARG A 297 -6.34 -2.23 -17.50
CA ARG A 297 -6.28 -1.03 -18.31
C ARG A 297 -5.41 -1.32 -19.52
N ASP A 298 -6.02 -1.37 -20.69
CA ASP A 298 -5.35 -1.70 -21.92
C ASP A 298 -6.03 -1.02 -23.13
N PRO A 299 -5.85 0.31 -23.25
CA PRO A 299 -6.49 1.12 -24.28
C PRO A 299 -6.02 0.80 -25.71
N HIS A 300 -4.87 0.13 -25.84
CA HIS A 300 -4.21 -0.19 -27.12
C HIS A 300 -4.27 -1.67 -27.48
N ARG A 301 -5.03 -2.48 -26.73
CA ARG A 301 -5.24 -3.92 -27.02
C ARG A 301 -3.92 -4.72 -27.06
N LYS A 302 -2.97 -4.42 -26.17
CA LYS A 302 -1.63 -5.03 -26.13
C LYS A 302 -1.58 -6.39 -25.43
N VAL A 303 -2.41 -6.62 -24.41
CA VAL A 303 -2.50 -7.94 -23.77
C VAL A 303 -3.04 -8.99 -24.75
N SER A 304 -2.30 -10.07 -24.97
CA SER A 304 -2.71 -11.14 -25.90
C SER A 304 -3.08 -12.43 -25.17
N ASP A 305 -3.69 -13.35 -25.91
CA ASP A 305 -4.09 -14.67 -25.39
C ASP A 305 -2.87 -15.51 -24.96
N ASP A 306 -1.68 -15.28 -25.54
CA ASP A 306 -0.43 -15.97 -25.17
C ASP A 306 0.02 -15.66 -23.73
N GLN A 307 -0.49 -14.57 -23.15
CA GLN A 307 -0.21 -14.19 -21.77
C GLN A 307 -1.22 -14.77 -20.77
N LEU A 308 -2.26 -15.45 -21.27
CA LEU A 308 -3.30 -16.08 -20.47
C LEU A 308 -2.99 -17.57 -20.33
N ASN A 309 -3.33 -18.14 -19.17
CA ASN A 309 -3.33 -19.59 -18.99
C ASN A 309 -4.58 -19.93 -18.20
N GLY A 310 -5.61 -20.49 -18.82
CA GLY A 310 -6.90 -20.69 -18.16
C GLY A 310 -7.78 -19.43 -18.00
N GLY A 311 -7.35 -18.28 -18.54
CA GLY A 311 -8.16 -17.06 -18.65
C GLY A 311 -8.63 -16.80 -20.08
N ILE A 312 -9.68 -15.98 -20.23
CA ILE A 312 -10.17 -15.44 -21.51
C ILE A 312 -10.38 -13.93 -21.40
N LEU A 313 -9.97 -13.21 -22.45
CA LEU A 313 -10.24 -11.77 -22.59
C LEU A 313 -11.68 -11.54 -23.05
N THR A 314 -12.36 -10.64 -22.34
CA THR A 314 -13.75 -10.24 -22.60
C THR A 314 -13.89 -8.73 -22.47
N ASN A 315 -15.01 -8.19 -22.94
CA ASN A 315 -15.33 -6.78 -22.75
C ASN A 315 -15.88 -6.55 -21.35
N VAL A 316 -15.50 -5.43 -20.76
CA VAL A 316 -16.18 -4.93 -19.55
C VAL A 316 -17.57 -4.43 -19.88
N THR A 317 -18.45 -4.51 -18.88
CA THR A 317 -19.84 -4.05 -18.94
C THR A 317 -20.06 -2.87 -18.00
N ARG A 318 -21.25 -2.26 -18.07
CA ARG A 318 -21.68 -1.25 -17.10
C ARG A 318 -21.71 -1.78 -15.66
N LYS A 319 -22.09 -3.04 -15.45
CA LYS A 319 -22.10 -3.64 -14.10
C LYS A 319 -20.69 -3.80 -13.54
N ASP A 320 -19.72 -4.10 -14.42
CA ASP A 320 -18.31 -4.13 -14.03
C ASP A 320 -17.82 -2.75 -13.60
N TRP A 321 -18.23 -1.69 -14.31
CA TRP A 321 -17.93 -0.31 -13.93
C TRP A 321 -18.48 0.04 -12.54
N GLU A 322 -19.72 -0.33 -12.25
CA GLU A 322 -20.38 -0.04 -10.96
C GLU A 322 -19.61 -0.65 -9.77
N ILE A 323 -18.97 -1.81 -9.95
CA ILE A 323 -18.15 -2.43 -8.89
C ILE A 323 -16.70 -1.96 -8.88
N VAL A 324 -16.15 -1.52 -10.01
CA VAL A 324 -14.74 -1.07 -10.14
C VAL A 324 -14.58 0.40 -9.71
N TYR A 325 -15.55 1.25 -10.04
CA TYR A 325 -15.51 2.70 -9.82
C TYR A 325 -15.16 3.10 -8.37
N PRO A 326 -15.75 2.51 -7.32
CA PRO A 326 -15.41 2.89 -5.94
C PRO A 326 -13.94 2.68 -5.59
N TYR A 327 -13.32 1.62 -6.14
CA TYR A 327 -11.91 1.32 -5.90
C TYR A 327 -10.99 2.22 -6.72
N LEU A 328 -11.38 2.58 -7.95
CA LEU A 328 -10.65 3.61 -8.70
C LEU A 328 -10.75 4.99 -8.04
N LYS A 329 -11.91 5.33 -7.45
CA LYS A 329 -12.06 6.61 -6.75
C LYS A 329 -11.21 6.65 -5.47
N LYS A 330 -11.19 5.57 -4.71
CA LYS A 330 -10.30 5.46 -3.55
C LYS A 330 -8.82 5.47 -3.95
N ASN A 331 -8.47 4.87 -5.08
CA ASN A 331 -7.12 4.94 -5.64
C ASN A 331 -6.72 6.38 -6.01
N GLU A 332 -7.65 7.17 -6.56
CA GLU A 332 -7.47 8.59 -6.79
C GLU A 332 -7.22 9.35 -5.48
N ASP A 333 -8.04 9.11 -4.45
CA ASP A 333 -7.87 9.76 -3.14
C ASP A 333 -6.53 9.40 -2.45
N LEU A 334 -6.02 8.18 -2.67
CA LEU A 334 -4.77 7.69 -2.07
C LEU A 334 -3.52 8.16 -2.82
N PHE A 335 -3.57 8.22 -4.16
CA PHE A 335 -2.36 8.38 -4.98
C PHE A 335 -2.42 9.52 -5.99
N ASP A 336 -3.50 10.30 -6.02
CA ASP A 336 -3.69 11.39 -6.99
C ASP A 336 -3.58 10.88 -8.44
N ILE A 337 -4.10 9.68 -8.69
CA ILE A 337 -4.25 9.09 -10.04
C ILE A 337 -5.72 9.21 -10.40
N THR A 338 -6.06 10.23 -11.18
CA THR A 338 -7.46 10.51 -11.49
C THR A 338 -8.05 9.43 -12.39
N ILE A 339 -9.36 9.19 -12.23
CA ILE A 339 -10.09 8.30 -13.13
C ILE A 339 -10.00 8.80 -14.58
N ASP A 340 -10.05 10.12 -14.80
CA ASP A 340 -9.95 10.70 -16.14
C ASP A 340 -8.58 10.44 -16.78
N ASP A 341 -7.48 10.51 -16.00
CA ASP A 341 -6.15 10.14 -16.48
C ASP A 341 -6.10 8.65 -16.88
N LEU A 342 -6.67 7.78 -16.05
CA LEU A 342 -6.75 6.34 -16.33
C LEU A 342 -7.61 6.03 -17.56
N LEU A 343 -8.71 6.73 -17.76
CA LEU A 343 -9.55 6.56 -18.94
C LEU A 343 -8.93 7.20 -20.20
N SER A 344 -8.08 8.21 -20.03
CA SER A 344 -7.40 8.90 -21.13
C SER A 344 -8.38 9.39 -22.21
N ASN A 345 -9.47 10.04 -21.78
CA ASN A 345 -10.59 10.51 -22.62
C ASN A 345 -11.37 9.41 -23.36
N LYS A 346 -11.30 8.15 -22.92
CA LYS A 346 -12.06 7.02 -23.48
C LYS A 346 -13.19 6.59 -22.54
N SER A 347 -14.14 5.81 -23.05
CA SER A 347 -15.08 5.09 -22.19
C SER A 347 -14.39 3.92 -21.46
N PHE A 348 -14.99 3.43 -20.37
CA PHE A 348 -14.44 2.32 -19.60
C PHE A 348 -14.19 1.07 -20.46
N ASP A 349 -15.09 0.73 -21.38
CA ASP A 349 -14.97 -0.41 -22.30
C ASP A 349 -13.92 -0.25 -23.40
N GLN A 350 -13.49 0.99 -23.65
CA GLN A 350 -12.39 1.31 -24.55
C GLN A 350 -11.05 1.31 -23.83
N ALA A 351 -11.02 1.73 -22.57
CA ALA A 351 -9.81 1.82 -21.75
C ALA A 351 -9.45 0.51 -21.04
N TYR A 352 -10.45 -0.30 -20.65
CA TYR A 352 -10.25 -1.53 -19.89
C TYR A 352 -10.78 -2.77 -20.62
N ARG A 353 -10.10 -3.89 -20.38
CA ARG A 353 -10.55 -5.23 -20.73
C ARG A 353 -10.68 -6.08 -19.47
N LYS A 354 -11.54 -7.10 -19.53
CA LYS A 354 -11.78 -8.03 -18.44
C LYS A 354 -11.18 -9.39 -18.78
N VAL A 355 -10.32 -9.91 -17.92
CA VAL A 355 -9.86 -11.31 -17.97
C VAL A 355 -10.64 -12.10 -16.93
N VAL A 356 -11.27 -13.20 -17.35
CA VAL A 356 -11.98 -14.13 -16.45
C VAL A 356 -11.50 -15.56 -16.68
N PRO A 357 -11.62 -16.45 -15.67
CA PRO A 357 -11.29 -17.86 -15.86
C PRO A 357 -12.21 -18.51 -16.90
N VAL A 358 -11.66 -19.45 -17.67
CA VAL A 358 -12.45 -20.31 -18.54
C VAL A 358 -13.22 -21.28 -17.66
N HIS A 359 -14.56 -21.23 -17.69
CA HIS A 359 -15.37 -22.23 -17.00
C HIS A 359 -15.17 -23.61 -17.63
N ASN A 360 -14.49 -24.49 -16.91
CA ASN A 360 -14.43 -25.90 -17.27
C ASN A 360 -15.80 -26.52 -17.04
N LYS A 361 -16.50 -26.88 -18.13
CA LYS A 361 -17.80 -27.60 -18.14
C LYS A 361 -17.80 -28.95 -17.40
N VAL A 362 -16.67 -29.37 -16.83
CA VAL A 362 -16.50 -30.66 -16.13
C VAL A 362 -16.89 -30.56 -14.64
N LEU A 363 -17.13 -29.36 -14.12
CA LEU A 363 -17.44 -29.10 -12.71
C LEU A 363 -18.86 -28.55 -12.45
N GLU A 364 -19.76 -28.64 -13.42
CA GLU A 364 -21.20 -28.32 -13.25
C GLU A 364 -22.01 -29.52 -12.73
#